data_AF-A0A2M7XXM2-F1
#
_entry.id   AF-A0A2M7XXM2-F1
#
_cell.length_a   1.000
_cell.length_b   1.000
_cell.length_c   1.000
_cell.angle_alpha   90.00
_cell.angle_beta   90.00
_cell.angle_gamma   90.00
#
_symmetry.space_group_name_H-M   'P 1'
#
loop_
_entity.id
_entity.type
_entity.pdbx_description
1 polymer ?
#
loop_
_entity_poly.entity_id
_entity_poly.type
_entity_poly.pdbx_seq_one_letter_code
_entity_poly.pdbx_strand_id
1 'polypeptide(L)' 'MKTINLRLKQKMDEVFSIEPNELGTGFLTNYFRKITAYLKIMPFVYIIPITFSVSIFLYFIFGRFLIKLVTVLQYGF' A
#
# COMPACT_ATOMS: atom_id res chain seq x y z
N MET A 1 -3.60 -2.29 31.71
CA MET A 1 -3.65 -1.97 30.25
C MET A 1 -3.20 -3.11 29.33
N LYS A 2 -2.22 -3.97 29.70
CA LYS A 2 -1.80 -5.13 28.85
C LYS A 2 -2.90 -6.18 28.59
N THR A 3 -3.80 -6.40 29.56
CA THR A 3 -4.86 -7.42 29.50
C THR A 3 -5.98 -7.10 28.50
N ILE A 4 -6.30 -5.81 28.31
CA ILE A 4 -7.34 -5.37 27.36
C ILE A 4 -6.90 -5.65 25.92
N ASN A 5 -5.62 -5.42 25.61
CA ASN A 5 -5.04 -5.67 24.29
C ASN A 5 -5.12 -7.15 23.89
N LEU A 6 -4.88 -8.06 24.83
CA LEU A 6 -4.93 -9.52 24.60
C LEU A 6 -6.34 -9.98 24.23
N ARG A 7 -7.36 -9.53 24.95
CA ARG A 7 -8.76 -9.92 24.72
C ARG A 7 -9.31 -9.35 23.41
N LEU A 8 -8.89 -8.14 23.06
CA LEU A 8 -9.29 -7.47 21.82
C LEU A 8 -8.64 -8.15 20.61
N LYS A 9 -7.37 -8.54 20.72
CA LYS A 9 -6.67 -9.35 19.72
C LYS A 9 -7.35 -10.71 19.50
N GLN A 10 -7.69 -11.43 20.57
CA GLN A 10 -8.41 -12.71 20.47
C GLN A 10 -9.76 -12.58 19.76
N LYS A 11 -10.54 -11.54 20.07
CA LYS A 11 -11.81 -11.26 19.38
C LYS A 11 -11.62 -10.88 17.92
N MET A 12 -10.54 -10.17 17.59
CA MET A 12 -10.22 -9.87 16.19
C MET A 12 -9.86 -11.17 15.45
N ASP A 13 -9.05 -12.04 16.04
CA ASP A 13 -8.67 -13.32 15.44
C ASP A 13 -9.87 -14.29 15.28
N GLU A 14 -10.89 -14.21 16.15
CA GLU A 14 -12.14 -14.98 16.01
C GLU A 14 -13.06 -14.46 14.89
N VAL A 15 -13.12 -13.14 14.68
CA VAL A 15 -14.07 -12.51 13.75
C VAL A 15 -13.46 -12.34 12.35
N PHE A 16 -12.15 -12.15 12.26
CA PHE A 16 -11.45 -12.09 10.98
C PHE A 16 -11.14 -13.50 10.47
N SER A 17 -11.98 -14.01 9.57
CA SER A 17 -11.74 -15.23 8.80
C SER A 17 -10.59 -15.11 7.78
N ILE A 18 -9.88 -13.98 7.75
CA ILE A 18 -8.85 -13.68 6.77
C ILE A 18 -7.50 -13.89 7.46
N GLU A 19 -6.77 -14.91 7.04
CA GLU A 19 -5.42 -15.15 7.51
C GLU A 19 -4.55 -13.89 7.32
N PRO A 20 -3.63 -13.60 8.26
CA PRO A 20 -2.68 -12.51 8.08
C PRO A 20 -1.94 -12.71 6.75
N ASN A 21 -1.90 -11.68 5.89
CA ASN A 21 -1.13 -11.76 4.65
C ASN A 21 0.35 -12.05 4.95
N GLU A 22 0.75 -13.31 4.83
CA GLU A 22 2.12 -13.77 4.93
C GLU A 22 2.70 -13.91 3.53
N LEU A 23 3.80 -13.22 3.26
CA LEU A 23 4.42 -13.16 1.93
C LEU A 23 5.45 -14.28 1.73
N GLY A 24 5.22 -15.45 2.34
CA GLY A 24 6.08 -16.64 2.26
C GLY A 24 7.43 -16.55 2.97
N THR A 25 7.93 -15.34 3.30
CA THR A 25 9.15 -15.15 4.10
C THR A 25 8.94 -14.14 5.23
N GLY A 26 9.60 -14.37 6.37
CA GLY A 26 9.50 -13.49 7.54
C GLY A 26 9.98 -12.06 7.27
N PHE A 27 10.97 -11.90 6.38
CA PHE A 27 11.47 -10.59 5.97
C PHE A 27 10.42 -9.80 5.18
N LEU A 28 9.88 -10.38 4.09
CA LEU A 28 8.83 -9.70 3.31
C LEU A 28 7.60 -9.44 4.16
N THR A 29 7.18 -10.40 4.99
CA THR A 29 6.01 -10.26 5.85
C THR A 29 6.18 -9.11 6.84
N ASN A 30 7.35 -8.96 7.46
CA ASN A 30 7.64 -7.84 8.35
C ASN A 30 7.67 -6.50 7.62
N TYR A 31 8.29 -6.46 6.43
CA TYR A 31 8.34 -5.24 5.63
C TYR A 31 6.94 -4.81 5.18
N PHE A 32 6.15 -5.75 4.68
CA PHE A 32 4.76 -5.54 4.29
C PHE A 32 3.89 -5.08 5.45
N ARG A 33 3.98 -5.72 6.63
CA ARG A 33 3.23 -5.30 7.81
C ARG A 33 3.57 -3.87 8.22
N LYS A 34 4.85 -3.46 8.15
CA LYS A 34 5.28 -2.09 8.48
C LYS A 34 4.73 -1.07 7.50
N ILE A 35 4.87 -1.32 6.20
CA ILE A 35 4.36 -0.41 5.17
C ILE A 35 2.84 -0.31 5.24
N THR A 36 2.15 -1.45 5.30
CA THR A 36 0.68 -1.45 5.31
C THR A 36 0.11 -0.86 6.59
N ALA A 37 0.76 -1.04 7.74
CA ALA A 37 0.35 -0.36 8.97
C ALA A 37 0.38 1.16 8.81
N TYR A 38 1.44 1.70 8.18
CA TYR A 38 1.55 3.13 7.90
C TYR A 38 0.48 3.60 6.90
N LEU A 39 0.34 2.86 5.79
CA LEU A 39 -0.64 3.17 4.74
C LEU A 39 -2.10 3.07 5.23
N LYS A 40 -2.40 2.22 6.21
CA LYS A 40 -3.75 2.11 6.79
C LYS A 40 -4.17 3.35 7.59
N ILE A 41 -3.21 4.07 8.17
CA ILE A 41 -3.49 5.23 9.01
C ILE A 41 -3.64 6.48 8.14
N MET A 42 -2.66 6.72 7.25
CA MET A 42 -2.64 7.88 6.37
C MET A 42 -1.98 7.51 5.04
N PRO A 43 -2.72 6.89 4.11
CA PRO A 43 -2.13 6.41 2.85
C PRO A 43 -1.62 7.58 2.01
N PHE A 44 -2.32 8.70 2.01
CA PHE A 44 -2.09 9.79 1.07
C PHE A 44 -0.91 10.69 1.41
N VAL A 45 -0.45 10.72 2.68
CA VAL A 45 0.59 11.66 3.14
C VAL A 45 1.92 11.43 2.42
N TYR A 46 2.32 10.18 2.21
CA TYR A 46 3.53 9.87 1.45
C TYR A 46 3.24 9.42 0.03
N ILE A 47 2.09 8.75 -0.23
CA ILE A 47 1.75 8.33 -1.58
C ILE A 47 1.65 9.55 -2.49
N ILE A 48 0.88 10.59 -2.15
CA ILE A 48 0.68 11.72 -3.08
C ILE A 48 2.01 12.39 -3.46
N PRO A 49 2.88 12.80 -2.51
CA PRO A 49 4.15 13.43 -2.87
C PRO A 49 5.05 12.50 -3.70
N ILE A 50 5.19 11.23 -3.30
CA ILE A 50 6.05 10.28 -4.00
C ILE A 50 5.54 10.05 -5.42
N THR A 51 4.25 9.77 -5.60
CA THR A 51 3.68 9.51 -6.91
C THR A 51 3.77 10.75 -7.79
N PHE A 52 3.60 11.95 -7.24
CA PHE A 52 3.77 13.21 -7.97
C PHE A 52 5.21 13.41 -8.44
N SER A 53 6.20 13.23 -7.55
CA SER A 53 7.62 13.32 -7.90
C SER A 53 8.02 12.29 -8.96
N VAL A 54 7.58 11.04 -8.79
CA VAL A 54 7.83 9.96 -9.77
C VAL A 54 7.17 10.27 -11.11
N SER A 55 5.94 10.80 -11.12
CA SER A 55 5.23 11.14 -12.35
C SER A 55 5.93 12.27 -13.11
N ILE A 56 6.39 13.31 -12.40
CA ILE A 56 7.19 14.39 -13.00
C ILE A 56 8.49 13.82 -13.58
N PHE A 57 9.19 12.99 -12.81
CA PHE A 57 10.44 12.37 -13.28
C PHE A 57 10.23 11.52 -14.53
N LEU A 58 9.19 10.67 -14.55
CA LEU A 58 8.83 9.88 -15.72
C LEU A 58 8.42 10.76 -16.90
N TYR A 59 7.71 11.85 -16.66
CA TYR A 59 7.38 12.81 -17.70
C TYR A 59 8.63 13.44 -18.33
N PHE A 60 9.67 13.75 -17.54
CA PHE A 60 10.93 14.25 -18.10
C PHE A 60 11.67 13.22 -18.96
N ILE A 61 11.56 11.92 -18.65
CA ILE A 61 12.21 10.86 -19.43
C ILE A 61 11.42 10.53 -20.70
N PHE A 62 10.11 10.36 -20.59
CA PHE A 62 9.26 9.79 -21.64
C PHE A 62 8.40 10.84 -22.37
N GLY A 63 8.22 12.02 -21.79
CA GLY A 63 7.49 13.15 -22.38
C GLY A 63 6.09 12.78 -22.86
N ARG A 64 5.80 13.11 -24.13
CA ARG A 64 4.49 12.87 -24.75
C ARG A 64 4.14 11.39 -24.92
N PHE A 65 5.12 10.49 -24.93
CA PHE A 65 4.85 9.05 -25.01
C PHE A 65 4.12 8.56 -23.75
N LEU A 66 4.55 9.03 -22.58
CA LEU A 66 3.90 8.72 -21.31
C LEU A 66 2.43 9.16 -21.33
N ILE A 67 2.16 10.38 -21.82
CA ILE A 67 0.78 10.90 -21.93
C ILE A 67 -0.06 9.96 -22.80
N LYS A 68 0.40 9.61 -24.00
CA LYS A 68 -0.34 8.72 -24.90
C LYS A 68 -0.59 7.35 -24.28
N LEU A 69 0.42 6.77 -23.63
CA LEU A 69 0.29 5.47 -22.97
C LEU A 69 -0.75 5.54 -21.85
N VAL A 70 -0.70 6.57 -21.00
CA VAL A 70 -1.70 6.76 -19.93
C VAL A 70 -3.09 6.98 -20.51
N THR A 71 -3.23 7.79 -21.57
CA THR A 71 -4.53 8.00 -22.24
C THR A 71 -5.10 6.68 -22.78
N VAL A 72 -4.28 5.84 -23.41
CA VAL A 72 -4.72 4.52 -23.90
C VAL A 72 -5.11 3.61 -22.73
N LEU A 73 -4.33 3.57 -21.64
CA LEU A 73 -4.66 2.74 -20.49
C LEU A 73 -5.92 3.21 -19.74
N GLN A 74 -6.17 4.52 -19.72
CA GLN A 74 -7.29 5.10 -18.99
C GLN A 74 -8.61 5.07 -19.78
N TYR A 75 -8.55 5.18 -21.11
CA TYR A 75 -9.73 5.31 -21.98
C TYR A 75 -9.84 4.24 -23.07
N GLY A 76 -8.91 3.27 -23.11
CA GLY A 76 -8.86 2.22 -24.12
C GLY A 76 -9.65 0.95 -23.77
N PHE A 77 -10.32 0.92 -22.62
CA PHE A 77 -11.19 -0.16 -22.15
C PHE A 77 -12.57 0.43 -21.83
#